data_AF-A0A2U3JX39-F1
#
_entry.id   AF-A0A2U3JX39-F1
#
_cell.length_a   1.000
_cell.length_b   1.000
_cell.length_c   1.000
_cell.angle_alpha   90.00
_cell.angle_beta   90.00
_cell.angle_gamma   90.00
#
_symmetry.space_group_name_H-M   'P 1'
#
loop_
_entity.id
_entity.type
_entity.pdbx_description
1 polymer ?
#
loop_
_entity_poly.entity_id
_entity_poly.type
_entity_poly.pdbx_seq_one_letter_code
_entity_poly.pdbx_strand_id
1 'polypeptide(L)'
;MVRGESVSVRAEASVCGRCGFQVLSSAQSAAYGLAVADAYRERHGLLTSKELKEIRKTLAMSQRDLAAFLRIGVASVKRWEVGLIQDEAMDRLIRLGTNPQIARANAEQLERRLQGRIVERRAKPRLTYSMHCRPLYAVFSVRKGVTSGPTLLLAAA
;
A
#
# COMPACT_ATOMS: atom_id res chain seq x y z
N MET A 1 -2.12 -14.55 17.35
CA MET A 1 -1.40 -13.68 16.41
C MET A 1 -2.38 -13.11 15.40
N VAL A 2 -2.20 -11.85 15.03
CA VAL A 2 -2.99 -11.16 13.99
C VAL A 2 -2.01 -10.67 12.95
N ARG A 3 -2.13 -11.13 11.69
CA ARG A 3 -1.24 -10.73 10.58
C ARG A 3 0.26 -10.81 10.93
N GLY A 4 0.66 -11.83 11.70
CA GLY A 4 2.06 -12.03 12.13
C GLY A 4 2.47 -11.31 13.42
N GLU A 5 1.56 -10.55 14.05
CA GLU A 5 1.85 -9.76 15.24
C GLU A 5 1.19 -10.34 16.49
N SER A 6 1.86 -10.20 17.65
CA SER A 6 1.26 -10.49 18.95
C SER A 6 0.46 -9.28 19.44
N VAL A 7 -0.83 -9.51 19.70
CA VAL A 7 -1.76 -8.53 20.27
C VAL A 7 -2.29 -9.11 21.57
N SER A 8 -2.16 -8.35 22.66
CA SER A 8 -2.63 -8.72 24.00
C SER A 8 -3.89 -7.96 24.34
N VAL A 9 -4.96 -8.68 24.69
CA VAL A 9 -6.23 -8.07 25.15
C VAL A 9 -6.71 -8.77 26.41
N ARG A 10 -7.46 -8.06 27.25
CA ARG A 10 -8.18 -8.66 28.37
C ARG A 10 -9.51 -9.20 27.86
N ALA A 11 -9.87 -10.42 28.25
CA ALA A 11 -11.14 -11.01 27.92
C ALA A 11 -11.67 -11.85 29.08
N GLU A 12 -12.99 -11.96 29.15
CA GLU A 12 -13.66 -12.80 30.12
C GLU A 12 -13.58 -14.27 29.68
N ALA A 13 -13.21 -15.14 30.61
CA ALA A 13 -13.09 -16.57 30.40
C ALA A 13 -13.63 -17.33 31.61
N SER A 14 -14.22 -18.50 31.35
CA SER A 14 -14.54 -19.45 32.41
C SER A 14 -13.28 -20.19 32.82
N VAL A 15 -12.94 -20.17 34.11
CA VAL A 15 -11.71 -20.79 34.64
C VAL A 15 -12.08 -21.97 35.52
N CYS A 16 -11.47 -23.12 35.26
CA CYS A 16 -11.61 -24.28 36.13
C CYS A 16 -10.92 -24.01 37.47
N GLY A 17 -11.68 -23.98 38.57
CA GLY A 17 -11.13 -23.76 39.91
C GLY A 17 -10.15 -24.84 40.41
N ARG A 18 -10.10 -26.01 39.75
CA ARG A 18 -9.19 -27.11 40.13
C ARG A 18 -7.83 -27.07 39.42
N CYS A 19 -7.82 -26.82 38.10
CA CYS A 19 -6.59 -26.90 37.30
C CYS A 19 -6.23 -25.59 36.58
N GLY A 20 -7.06 -24.54 36.69
CA GLY A 20 -6.83 -23.26 36.03
C GLY A 20 -7.11 -23.25 34.52
N PHE A 21 -7.62 -24.35 33.95
CA PHE A 21 -7.94 -24.41 32.53
C PHE A 21 -9.00 -23.38 32.15
N GLN A 22 -8.75 -22.66 31.06
CA GLN A 22 -9.59 -21.56 30.61
C GLN A 22 -10.41 -21.99 29.40
N VAL A 23 -11.72 -21.73 29.43
CA VAL A 23 -12.65 -22.03 28.35
C VAL A 23 -13.44 -20.78 28.02
N LEU A 24 -13.55 -20.49 26.73
CA LEU A 24 -14.43 -19.45 26.21
C LEU A 24 -15.71 -20.11 25.69
N SER A 25 -16.86 -19.62 26.14
CA SER A 25 -18.12 -19.86 25.44
C SER A 25 -18.08 -19.25 24.03
N SER A 26 -19.06 -19.58 23.18
CA SER A 26 -19.18 -18.98 21.85
C SER A 26 -19.26 -17.45 21.89
N ALA A 27 -20.02 -16.89 22.84
CA ALA A 27 -20.14 -15.44 23.04
C ALA A 27 -18.83 -14.80 23.52
N GLN A 28 -18.16 -15.42 24.51
CA GLN A 28 -16.86 -14.94 25.00
C GLN A 28 -15.77 -15.02 23.92
N SER A 29 -15.77 -16.08 23.10
CA SER A 29 -14.84 -16.24 21.98
C SER A 29 -15.06 -15.18 20.91
N ALA A 30 -16.32 -14.88 20.55
CA ALA A 30 -16.63 -13.80 19.63
C ALA A 30 -16.20 -12.43 20.17
N ALA A 31 -16.46 -12.15 21.45
CA ALA A 31 -16.03 -10.92 22.11
C ALA A 31 -14.50 -10.79 22.15
N TYR A 32 -13.80 -11.88 22.47
CA TYR A 32 -12.34 -11.95 22.42
C TYR A 32 -11.80 -11.67 21.02
N GLY A 33 -12.36 -12.31 19.99
CA GLY A 33 -11.96 -12.09 18.60
C GLY A 33 -12.15 -10.63 18.16
N LEU A 34 -13.28 -10.03 18.53
CA LEU A 34 -13.56 -8.62 18.28
C LEU A 34 -12.55 -7.71 18.97
N ALA A 35 -12.27 -7.95 20.26
CA ALA A 35 -11.31 -7.17 21.04
C ALA A 35 -9.89 -7.28 20.47
N VAL A 36 -9.46 -8.48 20.09
CA VAL A 36 -8.16 -8.71 19.43
C VAL A 36 -8.07 -7.93 18.12
N ALA A 37 -9.14 -7.93 17.31
CA ALA A 37 -9.18 -7.21 16.05
C ALA A 37 -9.15 -5.69 16.23
N ASP A 38 -9.89 -5.16 17.21
CA ASP A 38 -9.90 -3.73 17.51
C ASP A 38 -8.58 -3.26 18.10
N ALA A 39 -7.95 -4.02 19.00
CA ALA A 39 -6.61 -3.70 19.50
C ALA A 39 -5.54 -3.67 18.39
N TYR A 40 -5.68 -4.54 17.37
CA TYR A 40 -4.85 -4.45 16.17
C TYR A 40 -5.13 -3.16 15.40
N ARG A 41 -6.41 -2.85 15.14
CA ARG A 41 -6.81 -1.66 14.38
C ARG A 41 -6.33 -0.36 15.03
N GLU A 42 -6.47 -0.24 16.33
CA GLU A 42 -5.99 0.91 17.10
C GLU A 42 -4.49 1.13 16.92
N ARG A 43 -3.69 0.04 17.02
CA ARG A 43 -2.24 0.10 16.81
C ARG A 43 -1.85 0.56 15.40
N HIS A 44 -2.67 0.21 14.40
CA HIS A 44 -2.42 0.50 12.98
C HIS A 44 -3.19 1.71 12.45
N GLY A 45 -3.91 2.46 13.29
CA GLY A 45 -4.70 3.63 12.89
C GLY A 45 -5.92 3.31 12.01
N LEU A 46 -6.39 2.07 12.02
CA LEU A 46 -7.57 1.61 11.30
C LEU A 46 -8.85 1.87 12.11
N LEU A 47 -9.98 2.04 11.43
CA LEU A 47 -11.29 2.18 12.05
C LEU A 47 -11.67 0.91 12.83
N THR A 48 -11.91 1.07 14.13
CA THR A 48 -12.44 0.03 15.02
C THR A 48 -13.87 -0.37 14.64
N SER A 49 -14.31 -1.54 15.12
CA SER A 49 -15.68 -2.00 14.93
C SER A 49 -16.72 -1.02 15.48
N LYS A 50 -16.38 -0.32 16.57
CA LYS A 50 -17.19 0.73 17.18
C LYS A 50 -17.26 1.96 16.28
N GLU A 51 -16.13 2.47 15.81
CA GLU A 51 -16.10 3.64 14.91
C GLU A 51 -16.85 3.38 13.61
N LEU A 52 -16.73 2.19 13.04
CA LEU A 52 -17.51 1.79 11.85
C LEU A 52 -19.02 1.84 12.10
N LYS A 53 -19.48 1.33 13.25
CA LYS A 53 -20.90 1.39 13.65
C LYS A 53 -21.34 2.83 13.88
N GLU A 54 -20.52 3.66 14.52
CA GLU A 54 -20.85 5.05 14.79
C GLU A 54 -20.91 5.89 13.51
N ILE A 55 -19.94 5.76 12.60
CA ILE A 55 -20.00 6.38 11.26
C ILE A 55 -21.32 6.06 10.57
N ARG A 56 -21.70 4.78 10.58
CA ARG A 56 -22.94 4.32 9.96
C ARG A 56 -24.18 4.93 10.62
N LYS A 57 -24.22 4.98 11.96
CA LYS A 57 -25.31 5.57 12.74
C LYS A 57 -25.43 7.07 12.52
N THR A 58 -24.32 7.81 12.48
CA THR A 58 -24.29 9.25 12.21
C THR A 58 -24.90 9.57 10.84
N LEU A 59 -24.72 8.69 9.87
CA LEU A 59 -25.34 8.80 8.54
C LEU A 59 -26.77 8.24 8.47
N ALA A 60 -27.33 7.73 9.57
CA ALA A 60 -28.62 7.06 9.64
C ALA A 60 -28.77 5.90 8.62
N MET A 61 -27.69 5.16 8.35
CA MET A 61 -27.66 4.09 7.35
C MET A 61 -27.76 2.69 7.99
N SER A 62 -28.42 1.75 7.29
CA SER A 62 -28.26 0.33 7.59
C SER A 62 -26.91 -0.19 7.03
N GLN A 63 -26.51 -1.41 7.42
CA GLN A 63 -25.31 -2.04 6.85
C GLN A 63 -25.41 -2.20 5.32
N ARG A 64 -26.63 -2.40 4.80
CA ARG A 64 -26.89 -2.50 3.35
C ARG A 64 -26.75 -1.14 2.69
N ASP A 65 -27.28 -0.08 3.31
CA ASP A 65 -27.23 1.28 2.75
C ASP A 65 -25.80 1.80 2.70
N LEU A 66 -25.01 1.60 3.76
CA LEU A 66 -23.60 1.97 3.75
C LEU A 66 -22.82 1.22 2.67
N ALA A 67 -23.09 -0.08 2.50
CA ALA A 67 -22.47 -0.88 1.45
C ALA A 67 -22.83 -0.38 0.04
N ALA A 68 -24.10 -0.07 -0.20
CA ALA A 68 -24.56 0.49 -1.46
C ALA A 68 -23.96 1.87 -1.73
N PHE A 69 -23.92 2.73 -0.71
CA PHE A 69 -23.34 4.08 -0.76
C PHE A 69 -21.85 4.05 -1.14
N LEU A 70 -21.07 3.16 -0.52
CA LEU A 70 -19.64 2.97 -0.82
C LEU A 70 -19.38 2.06 -2.03
N ARG A 71 -20.42 1.48 -2.63
CA ARG A 71 -20.37 0.51 -3.75
C ARG A 71 -19.49 -0.72 -3.44
N ILE A 72 -19.63 -1.26 -2.24
CA ILE A 72 -18.96 -2.49 -1.78
C ILE A 72 -19.95 -3.60 -1.45
N GLY A 73 -19.45 -4.82 -1.27
CA GLY A 73 -20.28 -5.94 -0.82
C GLY A 73 -20.75 -5.78 0.63
N VAL A 74 -22.05 -5.96 0.89
CA VAL A 74 -22.63 -5.89 2.25
C VAL A 74 -21.99 -6.86 3.24
N ALA A 75 -21.47 -8.00 2.75
CA ALA A 75 -20.74 -8.96 3.57
C ALA A 75 -19.48 -8.35 4.20
N SER A 76 -18.80 -7.42 3.52
CA SER A 76 -17.62 -6.75 4.05
C SER A 76 -17.97 -5.90 5.28
N VAL A 77 -19.00 -5.05 5.18
CA VAL A 77 -19.48 -4.21 6.29
C VAL A 77 -19.86 -5.07 7.49
N LYS A 78 -20.63 -6.14 7.25
CA LYS A 78 -21.01 -7.10 8.30
C LYS A 78 -19.81 -7.69 9.02
N ARG A 79 -18.82 -8.18 8.26
CA ARG A 79 -17.63 -8.81 8.83
C ARG A 79 -16.77 -7.81 9.60
N TRP A 80 -16.62 -6.58 9.11
CA TRP A 80 -15.82 -5.56 9.79
C TRP A 80 -16.42 -5.19 11.15
N GLU A 81 -17.74 -5.04 11.24
CA GLU A 81 -18.47 -4.73 12.46
C GLU A 81 -18.45 -5.87 13.52
N VAL A 82 -18.06 -7.09 13.14
CA VAL A 82 -17.96 -8.27 14.02
C VAL A 82 -16.52 -8.80 14.17
N GLY A 83 -15.51 -8.06 13.72
CA GLY A 83 -14.11 -8.35 14.07
C GLY A 83 -13.19 -8.78 12.91
N LEU A 84 -13.65 -8.82 11.67
CA LEU A 84 -12.73 -8.99 10.53
C LEU A 84 -12.01 -7.67 10.24
N ILE A 85 -10.69 -7.65 10.32
CA ILE A 85 -9.89 -6.45 10.05
C ILE A 85 -9.92 -6.12 8.55
N GLN A 86 -10.33 -4.90 8.22
CA GLN A 86 -10.27 -4.33 6.89
C GLN A 86 -8.83 -4.12 6.40
N ASP A 87 -8.63 -3.99 5.10
CA ASP A 87 -7.38 -3.46 4.57
C ASP A 87 -7.39 -1.91 4.62
N GLU A 88 -6.21 -1.32 4.44
CA GLU A 88 -6.03 0.13 4.46
C GLU A 88 -6.80 0.84 3.33
N ALA A 89 -6.95 0.19 2.17
CA ALA A 89 -7.64 0.78 1.04
C ALA A 89 -9.15 0.94 1.33
N MET A 90 -9.76 -0.08 1.92
CA MET A 90 -11.15 -0.07 2.37
C MET A 90 -11.35 0.90 3.54
N ASP A 91 -10.41 0.93 4.49
CA ASP A 91 -10.43 1.94 5.57
C ASP A 91 -10.44 3.35 5.00
N ARG A 92 -9.56 3.62 4.03
CA ARG A 92 -9.46 4.90 3.35
C ARG A 92 -10.72 5.23 2.56
N LEU A 93 -11.30 4.26 1.85
CA LEU A 93 -12.55 4.43 1.12
C LEU A 93 -13.69 4.85 2.05
N ILE A 94 -13.84 4.19 3.20
CA ILE A 94 -14.86 4.54 4.19
C ILE A 94 -14.64 5.97 4.65
N ARG A 95 -13.43 6.33 5.09
CA ARG A 95 -13.12 7.69 5.55
C ARG A 95 -13.39 8.76 4.49
N LEU A 96 -13.02 8.51 3.23
CA LEU A 96 -13.29 9.43 2.13
C LEU A 96 -14.78 9.57 1.84
N GLY A 97 -15.54 8.47 1.88
CA GLY A 97 -16.97 8.47 1.61
C GLY A 97 -17.80 9.09 2.74
N THR A 98 -17.35 8.99 3.99
CA THR A 98 -18.17 9.33 5.16
C THR A 98 -17.70 10.56 5.95
N ASN A 99 -16.53 11.12 5.65
CA ASN A 99 -16.01 12.32 6.31
C ASN A 99 -15.73 13.45 5.28
N PRO A 100 -16.56 14.50 5.24
CA PRO A 100 -16.41 15.60 4.27
C PRO A 100 -15.08 16.34 4.35
N GLN A 101 -14.49 16.48 5.54
CA GLN A 101 -13.22 17.14 5.74
C GLN A 101 -12.07 16.31 5.14
N ILE A 102 -12.08 15.00 5.35
CA ILE A 102 -11.10 14.08 4.76
C ILE A 102 -11.23 14.06 3.23
N ALA A 103 -12.46 14.05 2.71
CA ALA A 103 -12.73 14.10 1.27
C ALA A 103 -12.17 15.39 0.63
N ARG A 104 -12.43 16.56 1.23
CA ARG A 104 -11.89 17.85 0.76
C ARG A 104 -10.37 17.88 0.77
N ALA A 105 -9.74 17.48 1.88
CA ALA A 105 -8.29 17.44 1.99
C ALA A 105 -7.66 16.50 0.95
N ASN A 106 -8.32 15.39 0.61
CA ASN A 106 -7.86 14.48 -0.43
C ASN A 106 -7.95 15.09 -1.84
N ALA A 107 -9.04 15.81 -2.15
CA ALA A 107 -9.20 16.52 -3.41
C ALA A 107 -8.10 17.58 -3.59
N GLU A 108 -7.88 18.43 -2.59
CA GLU A 108 -6.83 19.45 -2.61
C GLU A 108 -5.43 18.85 -2.81
N GLN A 109 -5.15 17.72 -2.15
CA GLN A 109 -3.86 17.03 -2.32
C GLN A 109 -3.69 16.48 -3.74
N LEU A 110 -4.75 15.95 -4.34
CA LEU A 110 -4.74 15.47 -5.72
C LEU A 110 -4.52 16.62 -6.69
N GLU A 111 -5.21 17.74 -6.52
CA GLU A 111 -5.06 18.95 -7.32
C GLU A 111 -3.61 19.45 -7.33
N ARG A 112 -2.96 19.56 -6.15
CA ARG A 112 -1.55 19.93 -6.04
C ARG A 112 -0.63 18.98 -6.82
N ARG A 113 -0.87 17.67 -6.73
CA ARG A 113 -0.09 16.66 -7.47
C ARG A 113 -0.26 16.78 -8.98
N LEU A 114 -1.47 17.07 -9.46
CA LEU A 114 -1.74 17.25 -10.88
C LEU A 114 -1.11 18.54 -11.41
N GLN A 115 -1.15 19.63 -10.64
CA GLN A 115 -0.46 20.88 -10.98
C GLN A 115 1.06 20.69 -11.11
N GLY A 116 1.70 19.97 -10.17
CA GLY A 116 3.13 19.65 -10.26
C GLY A 116 3.53 18.88 -11.52
N ARG A 117 2.69 17.93 -11.96
CA ARG A 117 2.91 17.16 -13.20
C ARG A 117 2.78 17.99 -14.47
N ILE A 118 1.91 19.01 -14.47
CA ILE A 118 1.78 19.95 -15.60
C ILE A 118 3.06 20.78 -15.75
N VAL A 119 3.63 21.23 -14.63
CA VAL A 119 4.89 22.01 -14.63
C VAL A 119 6.06 21.16 -15.16
N GLU A 120 6.24 19.93 -14.68
CA GLU A 120 7.32 19.04 -15.14
C GLU A 120 7.24 18.70 -16.64
N ARG A 121 6.03 18.49 -17.18
CA ARG A 121 5.84 18.29 -18.62
C ARG A 121 6.22 19.52 -19.44
N ARG A 122 5.98 20.72 -18.90
CA ARG A 122 6.30 22.00 -19.56
C ARG A 122 7.79 22.37 -19.42
N ALA A 123 8.46 21.85 -18.39
CA ALA A 123 9.83 22.20 -18.02
C ALA A 123 10.92 21.34 -18.67
N LYS A 124 10.62 20.41 -19.60
CA LYS A 124 11.70 19.77 -20.36
C LYS A 124 12.43 20.82 -21.20
N PRO A 125 13.70 21.16 -20.91
CA PRO A 125 14.45 22.04 -21.79
C PRO A 125 14.57 21.31 -23.12
N ARG A 126 14.30 22.04 -24.22
CA ARG A 126 14.74 21.59 -25.53
C ARG A 126 16.25 21.50 -25.43
N LEU A 127 16.80 20.28 -25.37
CA LEU A 127 18.23 20.06 -25.56
C LEU A 127 18.55 20.59 -26.97
N THR A 128 18.93 21.86 -27.05
CA THR A 128 19.50 22.43 -28.26
C THR A 128 20.91 21.89 -28.32
N TYR A 129 21.06 20.74 -28.96
CA TYR A 129 22.36 20.23 -29.32
C TYR A 129 22.97 21.24 -30.31
N SER A 130 23.82 22.12 -29.80
CA SER A 130 24.64 23.00 -30.63
C SER A 130 25.71 22.12 -31.28
N MET A 131 25.42 21.63 -32.50
CA MET A 131 26.44 21.02 -33.36
C MET A 131 27.44 22.12 -33.76
N HIS A 132 28.43 22.35 -32.92
CA HIS A 132 29.70 22.92 -33.38
C HIS A 132 30.43 21.83 -34.17
N CYS A 133 30.08 21.68 -35.44
CA CYS A 133 30.89 20.93 -36.40
C CYS A 133 32.19 21.70 -36.64
N ARG A 134 33.25 21.36 -35.91
CA ARG A 134 34.61 21.57 -36.42
C ARG A 134 34.97 20.37 -37.29
N PRO A 135 35.31 20.55 -38.58
CA PRO A 135 35.81 19.45 -39.37
C PRO A 135 37.23 19.15 -38.90
N LEU A 136 37.40 18.07 -38.15
CA LEU A 136 38.72 17.45 -38.03
C LEU A 136 38.89 16.56 -39.25
N TYR A 137 39.51 17.11 -40.28
CA TYR A 137 40.06 16.31 -41.36
C TYR A 137 40.97 15.22 -40.75
N ALA A 138 40.77 13.97 -41.15
CA ALA A 138 41.69 12.89 -40.83
C ALA A 138 42.76 12.84 -41.92
N VAL A 139 44.01 13.16 -41.57
CA VAL A 139 45.16 12.93 -42.46
C VAL A 139 45.46 11.43 -42.44
N PHE A 140 45.20 10.76 -43.56
CA PHE A 140 45.58 9.36 -43.77
C PHE A 140 47.06 9.27 -44.13
N SER A 141 47.81 8.43 -43.40
CA SER A 141 49.14 7.97 -43.82
C SER A 141 49.04 6.50 -44.21
N VAL A 142 49.16 6.22 -45.50
CA VAL A 142 49.32 4.87 -46.04
C VAL A 142 50.81 4.54 -46.03
N ARG A 143 51.24 3.54 -45.23
CA ARG A 143 52.56 2.92 -45.42
C ARG A 143 52.41 1.76 -46.39
N LYS A 144 53.09 1.86 -47.53
CA LYS A 144 53.17 0.80 -48.54
C LYS A 144 54.07 -0.34 -48.07
N GLY A 145 53.52 -1.56 -48.10
CA GLY A 145 54.11 -2.83 -48.54
C GLY A 145 55.35 -3.38 -47.84
N VAL A 146 55.33 -4.67 -47.48
CA VAL A 146 56.14 -5.75 -48.08
C VAL A 146 55.56 -7.12 -47.66
N THR A 147 55.74 -8.08 -48.56
CA THR A 147 55.15 -9.39 -48.79
C THR A 147 55.59 -10.55 -47.88
N SER A 148 54.94 -11.70 -48.11
CA SER A 148 55.31 -13.12 -47.90
C SER A 148 55.17 -13.77 -46.51
N GLY A 149 54.36 -14.85 -46.46
CA GLY A 149 54.52 -15.94 -45.46
C GLY A 149 55.65 -16.90 -45.86
N PRO A 150 55.73 -18.17 -45.39
CA PRO A 150 55.00 -18.86 -44.32
C PRO A 150 55.93 -19.62 -43.31
N THR A 151 55.32 -20.23 -42.28
CA THR A 151 55.71 -21.50 -41.57
C THR A 151 56.87 -21.59 -40.52
N LEU A 152 56.59 -22.45 -39.51
CA LEU A 152 57.41 -23.36 -38.66
C LEU A 152 58.14 -22.83 -37.38
N LEU A 153 57.56 -23.23 -36.22
CA LEU A 153 58.07 -24.14 -35.16
C LEU A 153 59.49 -24.01 -34.54
N LEU A 154 59.52 -24.42 -33.24
CA LEU A 154 60.63 -24.73 -32.30
C LEU A 154 61.23 -23.52 -31.56
N ALA A 155 61.62 -23.55 -30.28
CA ALA A 155 61.56 -24.48 -29.14
C ALA A 155 62.17 -23.75 -27.90
N ALA A 156 62.32 -24.49 -26.79
CA ALA A 156 63.12 -24.26 -25.57
C ALA A 156 62.33 -23.71 -24.37
N ALA A 157 62.38 -24.31 -23.17
CA ALA A 157 63.08 -25.49 -22.66
C ALA A 157 62.28 -26.10 -21.50
#